data_AF-A0A847YGK1-F1
#
_entry.id   AF-A0A847YGK1-F1
#
_cell.length_a   1.000
_cell.length_b   1.000
_cell.length_c   1.000
_cell.angle_alpha   90.00
_cell.angle_beta   90.00
_cell.angle_gamma   90.00
#
_symmetry.space_group_name_H-M   'P 1'
#
loop_
_entity.id
_entity.type
_entity.pdbx_description
1 polymer ?
#
loop_
_entity_poly.entity_id
_entity_poly.type
_entity_poly.pdbx_seq_one_letter_code
_entity_poly.pdbx_strand_id
1 'polypeptide(L)'
;MPFLLVLCPPQDSSITASESAATIIHVAADGNDAWAGRLERPDMDVGDGPVATIGRAVELAAQLPAETSRVEIVIQPGEYSLESPVAIAGTDKSLPPLVIRAAVPGKVRVSGGRRLTSWQPVADPDVKARLAEEVRDRIRQTSLKDLGITDFGSPGGGGLELFFDDQPMTLARWPDEGFTHIADI
;
A
#
# COMPACT_ATOMS: atom_id res chain seq x y z
N MET A 1 31.60 -51.72 44.15
CA MET A 1 30.88 -50.47 43.84
C MET A 1 30.21 -50.64 42.47
N PRO A 2 28.92 -51.00 42.37
CA PRO A 2 28.24 -51.06 41.07
C PRO A 2 27.65 -49.68 40.75
N PHE A 3 28.05 -49.10 39.62
CA PHE A 3 27.43 -47.91 39.05
C PHE A 3 26.15 -48.35 38.32
N LEU A 4 24.99 -47.93 38.81
CA LEU A 4 23.69 -48.13 38.17
C LEU A 4 23.44 -46.98 37.18
N LEU A 5 23.50 -47.27 35.88
CA LEU A 5 23.17 -46.32 34.82
C LEU A 5 21.65 -46.27 34.65
N VAL A 6 21.00 -45.21 35.11
CA VAL A 6 19.57 -44.96 34.85
C VAL A 6 19.44 -44.31 33.48
N LEU A 7 18.97 -45.06 32.49
CA LEU A 7 18.57 -44.53 31.20
C LEU A 7 17.18 -43.88 31.35
N CYS A 8 17.14 -42.55 31.38
CA CYS A 8 15.91 -41.79 31.21
C CYS A 8 15.53 -41.82 29.71
N PRO A 9 14.38 -42.38 29.31
CA PRO A 9 13.95 -42.30 27.92
C PRO A 9 13.69 -40.83 27.55
N PRO A 10 14.02 -40.40 26.33
CA PRO A 10 13.67 -39.06 25.87
C PRO A 10 12.15 -38.93 25.90
N GLN A 11 11.65 -38.02 26.73
CA GLN A 11 10.27 -37.58 26.62
C GLN A 11 10.20 -36.73 25.36
N ASP A 12 9.72 -37.34 24.25
CA ASP A 12 9.20 -36.63 23.10
C ASP A 12 7.98 -35.81 23.56
N SER A 13 8.27 -34.66 24.15
CA SER A 13 7.28 -33.60 24.30
C SER A 13 7.07 -33.03 22.90
N SER A 14 6.19 -33.66 22.13
CA SER A 14 5.61 -33.01 20.97
C SER A 14 4.93 -31.73 21.46
N ILE A 15 5.60 -30.59 21.29
CA ILE A 15 4.98 -29.28 21.45
C ILE A 15 3.98 -29.17 20.31
N THR A 16 2.77 -29.68 20.51
CA THR A 16 1.62 -29.24 19.75
C THR A 16 1.44 -27.77 20.09
N ALA A 17 1.99 -26.90 19.26
CA ALA A 17 1.62 -25.50 19.25
C ALA A 17 0.10 -25.48 19.06
N SER A 18 -0.62 -25.15 20.14
CA SER A 18 -2.02 -24.81 20.06
C SER A 18 -2.11 -23.62 19.11
N GLU A 19 -2.50 -23.87 17.86
CA GLU A 19 -2.74 -22.85 16.86
C GLU A 19 -3.96 -22.06 17.36
N SER A 20 -3.70 -21.04 18.15
CA SER A 20 -4.75 -20.19 18.68
C SER A 20 -5.42 -19.52 17.49
N ALA A 21 -6.73 -19.70 17.37
CA ALA A 21 -7.52 -19.24 16.24
C ALA A 21 -7.28 -17.75 16.00
N ALA A 22 -6.73 -17.41 14.85
CA ALA A 22 -6.50 -16.02 14.48
C ALA A 22 -7.84 -15.35 14.14
N THR A 23 -8.05 -14.14 14.62
CA THR A 23 -9.16 -13.29 14.16
C THR A 23 -8.80 -12.72 12.80
N ILE A 24 -9.60 -13.04 11.78
CA ILE A 24 -9.36 -12.60 10.39
C ILE A 24 -10.24 -11.40 10.06
N ILE A 25 -9.63 -10.38 9.45
CA ILE A 25 -10.29 -9.20 8.88
C ILE A 25 -10.00 -9.18 7.38
N HIS A 26 -11.03 -9.23 6.56
CA HIS A 26 -10.93 -9.22 5.10
C HIS A 26 -11.04 -7.80 4.55
N VAL A 27 -10.19 -7.50 3.57
CA VAL A 27 -10.16 -6.22 2.85
C VAL A 27 -10.35 -6.49 1.36
N ALA A 28 -11.27 -5.78 0.70
CA ALA A 28 -11.53 -5.91 -0.73
C ALA A 28 -11.73 -4.53 -1.36
N ALA A 29 -11.24 -4.32 -2.58
CA ALA A 29 -11.34 -3.01 -3.24
C ALA A 29 -12.80 -2.58 -3.52
N ASP A 30 -13.71 -3.55 -3.63
CA ASP A 30 -15.17 -3.39 -3.76
C ASP A 30 -15.90 -3.59 -2.41
N GLY A 31 -15.16 -3.58 -1.30
CA GLY A 31 -15.68 -3.72 0.04
C GLY A 31 -16.43 -2.49 0.56
N ASN A 32 -16.82 -2.54 1.84
CA ASN A 32 -17.51 -1.44 2.51
C ASN A 32 -16.99 -1.25 3.95
N ASP A 33 -16.49 -0.05 4.25
CA ASP A 33 -15.90 0.28 5.56
C ASP A 33 -16.92 0.32 6.72
N ALA A 34 -18.22 0.27 6.41
CA ALA A 34 -19.29 0.10 7.40
C ALA A 34 -19.40 -1.36 7.91
N TRP A 35 -18.83 -2.33 7.20
CA TRP A 35 -18.84 -3.73 7.61
C TRP A 35 -17.79 -4.04 8.69
N ALA A 36 -17.94 -5.21 9.34
CA ALA A 36 -17.01 -5.67 10.36
C ALA A 36 -15.80 -6.42 9.79
N GLY A 37 -15.80 -6.74 8.49
CA GLY A 37 -14.66 -7.38 7.84
C GLY A 37 -14.52 -8.87 8.12
N ARG A 38 -15.50 -9.53 8.75
CA ARG A 38 -15.35 -10.92 9.21
C ARG A 38 -15.55 -11.94 8.09
N LEU A 39 -16.22 -11.53 7.02
CA LEU A 39 -16.53 -12.38 5.88
C LEU A 39 -15.65 -12.00 4.68
N GLU A 40 -15.16 -13.02 3.98
CA GLU A 40 -14.39 -12.83 2.75
C GLU A 40 -15.24 -12.22 1.63
N ARG A 41 -16.54 -12.54 1.61
CA ARG A 41 -17.51 -12.07 0.62
C ARG A 41 -18.68 -11.36 1.30
N PRO A 42 -19.28 -10.36 0.64
CA PRO A 42 -20.49 -9.73 1.16
C PRO A 42 -21.61 -10.76 1.36
N ASP A 43 -22.22 -10.70 2.55
CA ASP A 43 -23.45 -11.40 2.87
C ASP A 43 -24.46 -10.38 3.36
N MET A 44 -25.49 -10.14 2.53
CA MET A 44 -26.51 -9.13 2.79
C MET A 44 -27.48 -9.53 3.89
N ASP A 45 -27.64 -10.82 4.17
CA ASP A 45 -28.53 -11.31 5.23
C ASP A 45 -27.86 -11.14 6.60
N VAL A 46 -26.54 -11.32 6.64
CA VAL A 46 -25.72 -11.06 7.84
C VAL A 46 -25.39 -9.57 7.98
N GLY A 47 -25.40 -8.81 6.88
CA GLY A 47 -25.04 -7.39 6.86
C GLY A 47 -23.54 -7.17 7.06
N ASP A 48 -22.70 -8.11 6.62
CA ASP A 48 -21.25 -8.08 6.79
C ASP A 48 -20.54 -8.49 5.50
N GLY A 49 -19.25 -8.20 5.43
CA GLY A 49 -18.42 -8.41 4.26
C GLY A 49 -17.02 -7.83 4.46
N PRO A 50 -16.17 -7.82 3.43
CA PRO A 50 -14.83 -7.26 3.52
C PRO A 50 -14.86 -5.72 3.61
N VAL A 51 -14.00 -5.13 4.44
CA VAL A 51 -13.86 -3.67 4.48
C VAL A 51 -13.19 -3.15 3.20
N ALA A 52 -13.44 -1.89 2.85
CA ALA A 52 -12.90 -1.29 1.62
C ALA A 52 -11.43 -0.89 1.78
N THR A 53 -11.06 -0.36 2.96
CA THR A 53 -9.76 0.25 3.19
C THR A 53 -8.88 -0.51 4.18
N ILE A 54 -7.57 -0.50 3.92
CA ILE A 54 -6.57 -1.09 4.82
C ILE A 54 -6.55 -0.34 6.16
N GLY A 55 -6.72 0.98 6.14
CA GLY A 55 -6.82 1.80 7.35
C GLY A 55 -7.95 1.34 8.26
N ARG A 56 -9.14 1.11 7.69
CA ARG A 56 -10.28 0.60 8.46
C ARG A 56 -10.02 -0.76 9.07
N ALA A 57 -9.35 -1.67 8.34
CA ALA A 57 -9.00 -2.98 8.88
C ALA A 57 -8.04 -2.89 10.09
N VAL A 58 -7.07 -1.97 10.04
CA VAL A 58 -6.15 -1.72 11.17
C VAL A 58 -6.89 -1.11 12.36
N GLU A 59 -7.83 -0.19 12.14
CA GLU A 59 -8.66 0.36 13.22
C GLU A 59 -9.51 -0.71 13.91
N LEU A 60 -10.10 -1.62 13.13
CA LEU A 60 -10.86 -2.75 13.65
C LEU A 60 -9.95 -3.70 14.43
N ALA A 61 -8.75 -3.97 13.93
CA ALA A 61 -7.75 -4.77 14.65
C ALA A 61 -7.38 -4.16 16.01
N ALA A 62 -7.24 -2.84 16.07
CA ALA A 62 -6.91 -2.12 17.31
C ALA A 62 -8.05 -2.11 18.35
N GLN A 63 -9.30 -2.36 17.93
CA GLN A 63 -10.47 -2.44 18.81
C GLN A 63 -10.68 -3.85 19.40
N LEU A 64 -9.92 -4.85 18.94
CA LEU A 64 -10.05 -6.21 19.44
C LEU A 64 -9.55 -6.33 20.89
N PRO A 65 -10.10 -7.28 21.68
CA PRO A 65 -9.63 -7.53 23.03
C PRO A 65 -8.14 -7.85 23.07
N ALA A 66 -7.43 -7.39 24.11
CA ALA A 66 -5.99 -7.69 24.29
C ALA A 66 -5.70 -9.19 24.44
N GLU A 67 -6.70 -9.98 24.84
CA GLU A 67 -6.65 -11.44 24.93
C GLU A 67 -6.64 -12.12 23.55
N THR A 68 -6.83 -11.36 22.46
CA THR A 68 -6.77 -11.89 21.11
C THR A 68 -5.36 -12.38 20.83
N SER A 69 -5.25 -13.66 20.49
CA SER A 69 -3.96 -14.34 20.32
C SER A 69 -3.22 -13.93 19.05
N ARG A 70 -3.95 -13.65 17.96
CA ARG A 70 -3.43 -13.19 16.68
C ARG A 70 -4.53 -12.52 15.87
N VAL A 71 -4.17 -11.49 15.11
CA VAL A 71 -5.03 -10.84 14.12
C VAL A 71 -4.39 -10.95 12.74
N GLU A 72 -5.17 -11.37 11.74
CA GLU A 72 -4.76 -11.37 10.34
C GLU A 72 -5.63 -10.43 9.51
N ILE A 73 -4.99 -9.47 8.86
CA ILE A 73 -5.63 -8.66 7.82
C ILE A 73 -5.31 -9.30 6.47
N VAL A 74 -6.34 -9.82 5.80
CA VAL A 74 -6.25 -10.51 4.52
C VAL A 74 -6.78 -9.62 3.41
N ILE A 75 -5.87 -9.16 2.55
CA ILE A 75 -6.17 -8.22 1.48
C ILE A 75 -6.41 -8.98 0.18
N GLN A 76 -7.60 -8.83 -0.39
CA GLN A 76 -7.98 -9.43 -1.66
C GLN A 76 -7.25 -8.78 -2.84
N PRO A 77 -7.11 -9.48 -3.99
CA PRO A 77 -6.53 -8.90 -5.20
C PRO A 77 -7.13 -7.54 -5.57
N GLY A 78 -6.28 -6.55 -5.85
CA GLY A 78 -6.76 -5.21 -6.18
C GLY A 78 -5.69 -4.12 -6.05
N GLU A 79 -6.10 -2.91 -6.43
CA GLU A 79 -5.34 -1.67 -6.23
C GLU A 79 -5.95 -0.89 -5.07
N TYR A 80 -5.10 -0.53 -4.10
CA TYR A 80 -5.49 0.18 -2.89
C TYR A 80 -4.73 1.50 -2.82
N SER A 81 -5.46 2.60 -2.99
CA SER A 81 -4.92 3.96 -2.86
C SER A 81 -4.93 4.38 -1.39
N LEU A 82 -3.79 4.82 -0.88
CA LEU A 82 -3.66 5.40 0.45
C LEU A 82 -3.67 6.93 0.34
N GLU A 83 -4.72 7.56 0.85
CA GLU A 83 -4.79 9.03 0.91
C GLU A 83 -3.95 9.62 2.06
N SER A 84 -3.68 8.79 3.07
CA SER A 84 -2.91 9.14 4.26
C SER A 84 -2.16 7.93 4.81
N PRO A 85 -1.13 8.13 5.64
CA PRO A 85 -0.43 7.03 6.30
C PRO A 85 -1.38 6.19 7.16
N VAL A 86 -1.31 4.86 7.02
CA VAL A 86 -2.02 3.93 7.92
C VAL A 86 -1.21 3.78 9.20
N ALA A 87 -1.70 4.37 10.29
CA ALA A 87 -1.05 4.30 11.59
C ALA A 87 -1.33 2.95 12.27
N ILE A 88 -0.30 2.14 12.44
CA ILE A 88 -0.33 0.94 13.30
C ILE A 88 0.04 1.39 14.71
N ALA A 89 -0.90 2.05 15.39
CA ALA A 89 -0.69 2.50 16.76
C ALA A 89 -1.05 1.37 17.73
N GLY A 90 -0.06 0.89 18.48
CA GLY A 90 -0.36 0.20 19.73
C GLY A 90 -1.01 1.22 20.66
N THR A 91 -2.23 0.95 21.10
CA THR A 91 -2.70 1.62 22.31
C THR A 91 -1.80 1.18 23.47
N ASP A 92 -1.91 1.75 24.67
CA ASP A 92 -1.09 1.35 25.85
C ASP A 92 -1.15 -0.16 26.20
N LYS A 93 -1.98 -0.94 25.49
CA LYS A 93 -2.00 -2.40 25.44
C LYS A 93 -1.23 -2.87 24.21
N SER A 94 -0.28 -3.79 24.41
CA SER A 94 0.40 -4.45 23.28
C SER A 94 -0.64 -4.98 22.30
N LEU A 95 -0.56 -4.55 21.03
CA LEU A 95 -1.40 -5.12 19.99
C LEU A 95 -1.21 -6.64 19.98
N PRO A 96 -2.29 -7.41 19.82
CA PRO A 96 -2.17 -8.79 19.39
C PRO A 96 -1.20 -8.90 18.21
N PRO A 97 -0.43 -9.99 18.09
CA PRO A 97 0.38 -10.26 16.90
C PRO A 97 -0.43 -10.00 15.63
N LEU A 98 -0.04 -8.96 14.87
CA LEU A 98 -0.75 -8.51 13.68
C LEU A 98 0.01 -8.95 12.43
N VAL A 99 -0.67 -9.69 11.57
CA VAL A 99 -0.16 -10.06 10.24
C VAL A 99 -1.01 -9.38 9.19
N ILE A 100 -0.38 -8.62 8.30
CA ILE A 100 -1.05 -8.04 7.13
C ILE A 100 -0.51 -8.78 5.91
N ARG A 101 -1.38 -9.44 5.16
CA ARG A 101 -0.97 -10.25 3.99
C ARG A 101 -1.96 -10.15 2.85
N ALA A 102 -1.46 -10.36 1.64
CA ALA A 102 -2.31 -10.61 0.50
C ALA A 102 -2.98 -11.99 0.62
N ALA A 103 -4.24 -12.09 0.18
CA ALA A 103 -4.93 -13.36 -0.03
C ALA A 103 -4.23 -14.18 -1.12
N VAL A 104 -3.79 -13.50 -2.19
CA VAL A 104 -3.00 -14.08 -3.29
C VAL A 104 -1.70 -13.30 -3.45
N PRO A 105 -0.52 -13.94 -3.28
CA PRO A 105 0.78 -13.28 -3.44
C PRO A 105 0.92 -12.59 -4.81
N GLY A 106 1.42 -11.35 -4.79
CA GLY A 106 1.68 -10.58 -6.01
C GLY A 106 0.43 -10.03 -6.72
N LYS A 107 -0.76 -10.12 -6.12
CA LYS A 107 -2.01 -9.60 -6.69
C LYS A 107 -2.58 -8.38 -5.97
N VAL A 108 -1.89 -7.88 -4.95
CA VAL A 108 -2.26 -6.69 -4.18
C VAL A 108 -1.26 -5.59 -4.46
N ARG A 109 -1.75 -4.42 -4.87
CA ARG A 109 -0.95 -3.20 -5.03
C ARG A 109 -1.43 -2.14 -4.06
N VAL A 110 -0.53 -1.65 -3.22
CA VAL A 110 -0.78 -0.54 -2.32
C VAL A 110 0.01 0.66 -2.81
N SER A 111 -0.63 1.81 -3.01
CA SER A 111 0.01 3.02 -3.53
C SER A 111 -0.45 4.26 -2.78
N GLY A 112 0.48 5.12 -2.37
CA GLY A 112 0.18 6.49 -1.93
C GLY A 112 0.12 7.50 -3.07
N GLY A 113 0.29 7.05 -4.32
CA GLY A 113 0.28 7.91 -5.50
C GLY A 113 -1.14 8.26 -5.95
N ARG A 114 -1.23 9.28 -6.81
CA ARG A 114 -2.48 9.68 -7.44
C ARG A 114 -2.47 9.31 -8.91
N ARG A 115 -3.49 8.57 -9.35
CA ARG A 115 -3.66 8.22 -10.76
C ARG A 115 -3.95 9.49 -11.56
N LEU A 116 -3.09 9.81 -12.52
CA LEU A 116 -3.29 10.92 -13.44
C LEU A 116 -4.17 10.50 -14.62
N THR A 117 -5.23 11.26 -14.87
CA THR A 117 -6.19 11.03 -15.96
C THR A 117 -6.31 12.27 -16.84
N SER A 118 -7.23 12.26 -17.82
CA SER A 118 -7.55 13.44 -18.66
C SER A 118 -6.35 14.00 -19.45
N TRP A 119 -5.48 13.11 -19.94
CA TRP A 119 -4.36 13.48 -20.79
C TRP A 119 -4.82 14.00 -22.14
N GLN A 120 -4.27 15.14 -22.56
CA GLN A 120 -4.57 15.79 -23.83
C GLN A 120 -3.28 16.26 -24.54
N PRO A 121 -3.27 16.41 -25.87
CA PRO A 121 -2.17 17.05 -26.57
C PRO A 121 -1.92 18.47 -26.05
N VAL A 122 -0.66 18.91 -26.08
CA VAL A 122 -0.33 20.31 -25.79
C VAL A 122 -0.97 21.20 -26.86
N ALA A 123 -1.89 22.07 -26.46
CA ALA A 123 -2.60 22.97 -27.36
C ALA A 123 -2.00 24.36 -27.42
N ASP A 124 -1.32 24.80 -26.35
CA ASP A 124 -0.77 26.14 -26.21
C ASP A 124 0.34 26.40 -27.26
N PRO A 125 0.16 27.38 -28.16
CA PRO A 125 1.14 27.72 -29.19
C PRO A 125 2.50 28.15 -28.62
N ASP A 126 2.52 28.87 -27.49
CA ASP A 126 3.75 29.37 -26.88
C ASP A 126 4.56 28.23 -26.27
N VAL A 127 3.88 27.24 -25.67
CA VAL A 127 4.53 26.01 -25.19
C VAL A 127 5.05 25.19 -26.37
N LYS A 128 4.26 25.05 -27.44
CA LYS A 128 4.68 24.32 -28.65
C LYS A 128 5.90 24.96 -29.32
N ALA A 129 5.98 26.28 -29.37
CA ALA A 129 7.13 26.99 -29.94
C ALA A 129 8.45 26.68 -29.22
N ARG A 130 8.40 26.35 -27.93
CA ARG A 130 9.57 25.96 -27.10
C ARG A 130 10.01 24.52 -27.29
N LEU A 131 9.18 23.68 -27.93
CA LEU A 131 9.47 22.28 -28.18
C LEU A 131 10.09 22.10 -29.58
N ALA A 132 11.02 21.14 -29.70
CA ALA A 132 11.53 20.68 -30.98
C ALA A 132 10.39 20.18 -31.87
N GLU A 133 10.46 20.47 -33.16
CA GLU A 133 9.34 20.24 -34.10
C GLU A 133 8.91 18.77 -34.11
N GLU A 134 9.87 17.85 -33.98
CA GLU A 134 9.68 16.40 -34.07
C GLU A 134 8.91 15.81 -32.89
N VAL A 135 8.82 16.52 -31.76
CA VAL A 135 8.17 16.03 -30.54
C VAL A 135 6.83 16.71 -30.24
N ARG A 136 6.50 17.84 -30.90
CA ARG A 136 5.31 18.67 -30.60
C ARG A 136 4.00 17.88 -30.56
N ASP A 137 3.83 16.90 -31.44
CA ASP A 137 2.61 16.09 -31.53
C ASP A 137 2.61 14.86 -30.62
N ARG A 138 3.74 14.56 -29.97
CA ARG A 138 3.92 13.43 -29.05
C ARG A 138 3.74 13.83 -27.59
N ILE A 139 3.92 15.11 -27.25
CA ILE A 139 3.76 15.58 -25.88
C ILE A 139 2.28 15.57 -25.48
N ARG A 140 2.03 15.14 -24.25
CA ARG A 140 0.73 15.15 -23.60
C ARG A 140 0.82 15.94 -22.30
N GLN A 141 -0.28 16.56 -21.92
CA GLN A 141 -0.42 17.32 -20.69
C GLN A 141 -1.70 16.92 -19.96
N THR A 142 -1.70 17.07 -18.64
CA THR A 142 -2.89 17.01 -17.79
C THR A 142 -2.75 18.06 -16.68
N SER A 143 -3.88 18.55 -16.18
CA SER A 143 -3.92 19.56 -15.13
C SER A 143 -3.96 18.87 -13.76
N LEU A 144 -2.88 19.01 -12.99
CA LEU A 144 -2.82 18.47 -11.62
C LEU A 144 -3.87 19.12 -10.72
N LYS A 145 -4.11 20.41 -10.89
CA LYS A 145 -5.12 21.16 -10.12
C LYS A 145 -6.53 20.60 -10.34
N ASP A 146 -6.89 20.29 -11.58
CA ASP A 146 -8.22 19.75 -11.89
C ASP A 146 -8.40 18.31 -11.35
N LEU A 147 -7.30 17.60 -11.11
CA LEU A 147 -7.26 16.30 -10.42
C LEU A 147 -7.21 16.43 -8.88
N GLY A 148 -7.31 17.65 -8.35
CA GLY A 148 -7.26 17.93 -6.91
C GLY A 148 -5.86 17.80 -6.30
N ILE A 149 -4.81 17.79 -7.12
CA ILE A 149 -3.42 17.73 -6.67
C ILE A 149 -2.89 19.17 -6.64
N THR A 150 -2.86 19.75 -5.44
CA THR A 150 -2.42 21.13 -5.20
C THR A 150 -1.17 21.22 -4.33
N ASP A 151 -0.84 20.13 -3.63
CA ASP A 151 0.41 19.98 -2.91
C ASP A 151 1.36 19.12 -3.74
N PHE A 152 2.51 19.69 -4.08
CA PHE A 152 3.55 19.05 -4.89
C PHE A 152 4.71 18.53 -4.05
N GLY A 153 4.61 18.62 -2.73
CA GLY A 153 5.69 18.33 -1.80
C GLY A 153 6.82 19.35 -1.86
N SER A 154 7.89 19.05 -1.14
CA SER A 154 9.12 19.84 -1.13
C SER A 154 10.18 19.20 -2.04
N PRO A 155 10.95 19.99 -2.80
CA PRO A 155 12.11 19.47 -3.55
C PRO A 155 13.10 18.67 -2.69
N GLY A 156 13.22 19.00 -1.39
CA GLY A 156 14.09 18.27 -0.47
C GLY A 156 13.63 16.85 -0.11
N GLY A 157 12.39 16.50 -0.42
CA GLY A 157 11.81 15.17 -0.18
C GLY A 157 11.91 14.20 -1.36
N GLY A 158 12.67 14.54 -2.41
CA GLY A 158 12.74 13.75 -3.66
C GLY A 158 11.86 14.30 -4.79
N GLY A 159 11.01 15.29 -4.50
CA GLY A 159 10.16 15.96 -5.49
C GLY A 159 9.03 15.07 -6.02
N LEU A 160 8.41 15.52 -7.12
CA LEU A 160 7.36 14.77 -7.80
C LEU A 160 7.96 13.67 -8.67
N GLU A 161 7.46 12.46 -8.52
CA GLU A 161 7.76 11.33 -9.40
C GLU A 161 6.54 10.98 -10.25
N LEU A 162 6.79 10.60 -11.50
CA LEU A 162 5.77 10.11 -12.41
C LEU A 162 6.09 8.67 -12.78
N PHE A 163 5.10 7.78 -12.69
CA PHE A 163 5.23 6.39 -13.10
C PHE A 163 4.29 6.12 -14.27
N PHE A 164 4.76 5.37 -15.27
CA PHE A 164 3.97 4.89 -16.39
C PHE A 164 4.28 3.40 -16.60
N ASP A 165 3.25 2.57 -16.64
CA ASP A 165 3.37 1.10 -16.78
C ASP A 165 4.37 0.49 -15.78
N ASP A 166 4.24 0.89 -14.50
CA ASP A 166 5.11 0.46 -13.39
C ASP A 166 6.59 0.81 -13.54
N GLN A 167 6.92 1.73 -14.44
CA GLN A 167 8.26 2.27 -14.62
C GLN A 167 8.33 3.74 -14.22
N PRO A 168 9.35 4.16 -13.44
CA PRO A 168 9.57 5.57 -13.16
C PRO A 168 9.94 6.30 -14.46
N MET A 169 9.29 7.41 -14.72
CA MET A 169 9.61 8.30 -15.82
C MET A 169 10.76 9.23 -15.45
N THR A 170 11.58 9.56 -16.42
CA THR A 170 12.65 10.54 -16.25
C THR A 170 12.07 11.94 -16.22
N LEU A 171 12.32 12.68 -15.14
CA LEU A 171 12.01 14.10 -15.09
C LEU A 171 12.84 14.85 -16.13
N ALA A 172 12.18 15.77 -16.84
CA ALA A 172 12.86 16.65 -17.77
C ALA A 172 13.94 17.44 -17.03
N ARG A 173 15.18 17.36 -17.52
CA ARG A 173 16.34 18.05 -16.97
C ARG A 173 17.15 18.65 -18.11
N TRP A 174 17.96 19.66 -17.80
CA TRP A 174 18.98 20.15 -18.72
C TRP A 174 20.29 20.40 -17.96
N PRO A 175 21.46 20.05 -18.54
CA PRO A 175 21.60 19.24 -19.75
C PRO A 175 21.14 17.79 -19.52
N ASP A 176 20.81 17.08 -20.61
CA ASP A 176 20.40 15.67 -20.54
C ASP A 176 21.52 14.79 -19.96
N GLU A 177 22.78 15.20 -20.12
CA GLU A 177 23.97 14.59 -19.54
C GLU A 177 24.94 15.64 -19.00
N GLY A 178 25.63 15.33 -17.91
CA GLY A 178 26.62 16.21 -17.31
C GLY A 178 26.02 17.43 -16.61
N PHE A 179 26.75 18.54 -16.61
CA PHE A 179 26.37 19.80 -15.98
C PHE A 179 26.67 20.96 -16.92
N THR A 180 25.87 22.02 -16.88
CA THR A 180 26.22 23.27 -17.54
C THR A 180 27.28 24.01 -16.73
N HIS A 181 28.23 24.63 -17.40
CA HIS A 181 29.16 25.57 -16.77
C HIS A 181 28.58 26.99 -16.84
N ILE A 182 28.81 27.81 -15.81
CA ILE A 182 28.20 29.14 -15.59
C ILE A 182 28.51 30.16 -16.72
N ALA A 183 29.39 29.85 -17.67
CA ALA A 183 29.79 30.78 -18.73
C ALA A 183 28.79 30.91 -19.91
N ASP A 184 27.77 30.05 -20.00
CA ASP A 184 26.90 29.95 -21.18
C ASP A 184 25.41 30.29 -20.92
N ILE A 185 25.13 31.14 -19.92
CA ILE A 185 23.77 31.65 -19.63
C ILE A 185 23.68 33.15 -19.93
#